data_AF-L1KHN3-F1
#
_entry.id   AF-L1KHN3-F1
#
_cell.length_a   1.000
_cell.length_b   1.000
_cell.length_c   1.000
_cell.angle_alpha   90.00
_cell.angle_beta   90.00
_cell.angle_gamma   90.00
#
_symmetry.space_group_name_H-M   'P 1'
#
loop_
_entity.id
_entity.type
_entity.pdbx_description
1 polymer ?
#
loop_
_entity_poly.entity_id
_entity_poly.type
_entity_poly.pdbx_seq_one_letter_code
_entity_poly.pdbx_strand_id
1 'polypeptide(L)' 'MAYLEIPLPAVKARRIEAVGVHQRYRQPFLDTVRAASKELLVRDEDVQVLHGF' A
#
# COMPACT_ATOMS: atom_id res chain seq x y z
N MET A 1 -7.90 12.77 11.33
CA MET A 1 -6.97 11.88 10.62
C MET A 1 -7.28 12.00 9.14
N ALA A 2 -6.26 12.15 8.29
CA ALA A 2 -6.43 12.24 6.85
C ALA A 2 -5.66 11.10 6.18
N TYR A 3 -6.22 10.57 5.09
CA TYR A 3 -5.61 9.51 4.30
C TYR A 3 -5.41 9.98 2.87
N LEU A 4 -4.23 9.68 2.31
CA LEU A 4 -4.03 9.67 0.87
C LEU A 4 -4.31 8.27 0.34
N GLU A 5 -5.24 8.20 -0.61
CA GLU A 5 -5.67 6.97 -1.29
C GLU A 5 -4.97 6.84 -2.64
N ILE A 6 -4.25 5.74 -2.85
CA ILE A 6 -3.50 5.49 -4.09
C ILE A 6 -3.98 4.16 -4.69
N PRO A 7 -4.98 4.19 -5.59
CA PRO A 7 -5.40 2.99 -6.30
C PRO A 7 -4.39 2.61 -7.38
N LEU A 8 -4.03 1.33 -7.42
CA LEU A 8 -3.16 0.74 -8.42
C LEU A 8 -3.96 -0.29 -9.22
N PRO A 9 -4.23 -0.04 -10.52
CA PRO A 9 -4.84 -1.02 -11.38
C PRO A 9 -3.92 -2.23 -11.48
N ALA A 10 -4.31 -3.34 -10.87
CA ALA A 10 -3.51 -4.56 -10.85
C ALA A 10 -4.20 -5.63 -11.68
N VAL A 11 -3.50 -6.16 -12.69
CA VAL A 11 -3.89 -7.42 -13.31
C VAL A 11 -3.91 -8.47 -12.20
N LYS A 12 -4.97 -9.29 -12.13
CA LYS A 12 -5.21 -10.29 -11.07
C LYS A 12 -3.96 -11.12 -10.69
N ALA A 13 -3.13 -11.44 -11.69
CA ALA A 13 -1.88 -12.18 -11.51
C ALA A 13 -0.80 -11.45 -10.68
N ARG A 14 -0.76 -10.11 -10.66
CA ARG A 14 0.28 -9.31 -9.99
C ARG A 14 -0.09 -8.86 -8.58
N ARG A 15 -1.27 -9.21 -8.07
CA ARG A 15 -1.71 -8.81 -6.72
C ARG A 15 -0.81 -9.37 -5.62
N ILE A 16 -0.40 -10.63 -5.74
CA ILE A 16 0.50 -11.27 -4.77
C ILE A 16 1.86 -10.57 -4.74
N GLU A 17 2.38 -10.18 -5.90
CA GLU A 17 3.63 -9.40 -6.00
C GLU A 17 3.49 -8.04 -5.32
N ALA A 18 2.37 -7.34 -5.51
CA ALA A 18 2.10 -6.07 -4.84
C ALA A 18 2.08 -6.21 -3.31
N VAL A 19 1.51 -7.30 -2.77
CA VAL A 19 1.57 -7.63 -1.34
C VAL A 19 3.01 -7.81 -0.88
N GLY A 20 3.81 -8.58 -1.63
CA GLY A 20 5.22 -8.82 -1.31
C GLY A 20 6.05 -7.53 -1.28
N VAL A 21 5.84 -6.64 -2.27
CA VAL A 21 6.49 -5.32 -2.32
C VAL A 21 6.07 -4.47 -1.12
N HIS A 22 4.76 -4.39 -0.82
CA HIS A 22 4.28 -3.62 0.32
C HIS A 22 4.87 -4.11 1.63
N GLN A 23 4.84 -5.43 1.89
CA GLN A 23 5.40 -6.01 3.11
C GLN A 23 6.90 -5.73 3.24
N ARG A 24 7.66 -5.84 2.14
CA ARG A 24 9.11 -5.62 2.14
C ARG A 24 9.49 -4.16 2.45
N TYR A 25 8.71 -3.20 1.95
CA TYR A 25 9.08 -1.78 2.01
C TYR A 25 8.24 -0.95 3.00
N ARG A 26 7.22 -1.53 3.63
CA ARG A 26 6.36 -0.81 4.60
C ARG A 26 7.17 -0.22 5.75
N GLN A 27 7.94 -1.04 6.47
CA GLN A 27 8.68 -0.55 7.63
C GLN A 27 9.80 0.44 7.24
N PRO A 28 10.64 0.16 6.22
CA PRO A 28 11.61 1.14 5.75
C PRO A 28 10.99 2.49 5.35
N PHE A 29 9.78 2.49 4.77
CA PHE A 29 9.07 3.73 4.46
C PHE A 29 8.67 4.50 5.72
N LEU A 30 8.10 3.81 6.71
CA LEU A 30 7.67 4.44 7.97
C LEU A 30 8.85 4.96 8.81
N ASP A 31 10.02 4.32 8.68
CA ASP A 31 11.24 4.74 9.38
C ASP A 31 11.88 5.99 8.76
N THR A 32 11.63 6.24 7.47
CA THR A 32 12.29 7.32 6.70
C THR A 32 11.41 8.54 6.45
N VAL A 33 10.09 8.39 6.56
CA VAL A 33 9.12 9.44 6.28
C VAL A 33 8.21 9.65 7.49
N ARG A 34 7.90 10.91 7.81
CA ARG A 34 6.92 11.22 8.85
C ARG A 34 5.51 10.83 8.39
N ALA A 35 5.08 9.65 8.83
CA ALA A 35 3.81 9.03 8.48
C ALA A 35 3.21 8.37 9.72
N ALA A 36 1.88 8.41 9.86
CA ALA A 36 1.19 7.65 10.90
C ALA A 36 1.00 6.19 10.47
N SER A 37 0.64 5.94 9.20
CA SER A 37 0.46 4.58 8.68
C SER A 37 0.73 4.43 7.18
N LYS A 38 0.93 3.17 6.78
CA LYS A 38 0.97 2.71 5.40
C LYS A 38 0.31 1.33 5.33
N GLU A 39 -0.87 1.28 4.72
CA GLU A 39 -1.74 0.10 4.70
C GLU A 39 -2.03 -0.32 3.26
N LEU A 40 -2.34 -1.60 3.05
CA LEU A 40 -2.64 -2.17 1.75
C LEU A 40 -4.00 -2.84 1.78
N LEU A 41 -4.89 -2.42 0.88
CA LEU A 41 -6.13 -3.12 0.58
C LEU A 41 -5.94 -3.91 -0.71
N VAL A 42 -6.31 -5.18 -0.68
CA VAL A 42 -6.28 -6.06 -1.86
C VAL A 42 -7.72 -6.45 -2.17
N ARG A 43 -8.20 -6.07 -3.34
CA ARG A 43 -9.57 -6.33 -3.79
C ARG A 43 -9.56 -7.07 -5.13
N ASP A 44 -10.74 -7.47 -5.57
CA ASP A 44 -10.85 -8.19 -6.85
C ASP A 44 -10.65 -7.29 -8.06
N GLU A 45 -10.96 -6.00 -7.90
CA GLU A 45 -10.83 -4.94 -8.89
C GLU A 45 -9.41 -4.33 -8.91
N ASP A 46 -8.77 -4.17 -7.74
CA ASP A 46 -7.54 -3.41 -7.63
C ASP A 46 -6.69 -3.77 -6.40
N VAL A 47 -5.57 -3.06 -6.26
CA VAL A 47 -4.82 -2.97 -5.02
C VAL A 47 -4.74 -1.49 -4.66
N GLN A 48 -5.00 -1.13 -3.42
CA GLN A 48 -5.00 0.26 -2.97
C GLN A 48 -4.06 0.43 -1.79
N VAL A 49 -3.23 1.48 -1.83
CA VAL A 49 -2.42 1.89 -0.70
C VAL A 49 -3.10 3.04 0.02
N LEU A 50 -3.24 2.92 1.35
CA LEU A 50 -3.67 4.00 2.22
C LEU A 50 -2.46 4.55 2.96
N HIS A 51 -2.24 5.86 2.86
CA HIS A 51 -1.19 6.54 3.59
C HIS A 51 -1.81 7.49 4.61
N GLY A 52 -1.62 7.17 5.89
CA GLY A 52 -2.06 8.02 7.00
C GLY A 52 -0.97 9.02 7.41
N PHE A 53 -1.37 10.26 7.64
CA PHE A 53 -0.52 11.35 8.12
C PHE A 53 -0.70 11.61 9.62
#